data_AF-A0A453AU88-F1
#
_entry.id   AF-A0A453AU88-F1
#
_cell.length_a   1.000
_cell.length_b   1.000
_cell.length_c   1.000
_cell.angle_alpha   90.00
_cell.angle_beta   90.00
_cell.angle_gamma   90.00
#
_symmetry.space_group_name_H-M   'P 1'
#
loop_
_entity.id
_entity.type
_entity.pdbx_description
1 polymer ?
#
loop_
_entity_poly.entity_id
_entity_poly.type
_entity_poly.pdbx_seq_one_letter_code
_entity_poly.pdbx_strand_id
1 'polypeptide(L)'
;AVKSGLLKILSKMGISLLSSYCGAQIFEIYGLGQEVVDLAFCGSVSKIGGLTLNELGRETLSFWVRAFSEDTAKRLENFGFIQSRPGGEFHANNPEMSKLLHKAIREKSDNAYTIYQQHLASRPVNVLRDLVELKSERTPIPIGKVEPATSIVERFCTGGMSLGAISRETHEAIAIAMNRIGGKSNSGEGGE
;
A
#
# COMPACT_ATOMS: atom_id res chain seq x y z
N ALA A 1 15.21 -15.82 17.09
CA ALA A 1 14.45 -14.88 16.24
C ALA A 1 14.71 -13.41 16.60
N VAL A 2 14.36 -12.94 17.81
CA VAL A 2 14.43 -11.52 18.22
C VAL A 2 15.80 -10.88 18.02
N LYS A 3 16.90 -11.50 18.48
CA LYS A 3 18.27 -10.96 18.30
C LYS A 3 18.62 -10.73 16.84
N SER A 4 18.35 -11.70 15.97
CA SER A 4 18.62 -11.58 14.52
C SER A 4 17.73 -10.51 13.88
N GLY A 5 16.46 -10.41 14.31
CA GLY A 5 15.55 -9.34 13.89
C GLY A 5 16.06 -7.94 14.23
N LEU A 6 16.58 -7.75 15.44
CA LEU A 6 17.19 -6.48 15.85
C LEU A 6 18.42 -6.16 14.99
N LEU A 7 19.35 -7.11 14.83
CA LEU A 7 20.53 -6.89 13.98
C LEU A 7 20.15 -6.50 12.54
N LYS A 8 19.08 -7.10 11.99
CA LYS A 8 18.55 -6.75 10.67
C LYS A 8 17.96 -5.33 10.62
N ILE A 9 17.30 -4.86 11.68
CA ILE A 9 16.78 -3.48 11.75
C ILE A 9 17.95 -2.49 11.78
N LEU A 10 18.93 -2.73 12.64
CA LEU A 10 20.12 -1.89 12.80
C LEU A 10 20.91 -1.78 11.48
N SER A 11 21.12 -2.91 10.79
CA SER A 11 21.91 -2.95 9.57
C SER A 11 21.27 -2.20 8.39
N LYS A 12 19.95 -1.96 8.38
CA LYS A 12 19.28 -1.17 7.33
C LYS A 12 19.78 0.27 7.26
N MET A 13 20.27 0.80 8.38
CA MET A 13 20.85 2.14 8.47
C MET A 13 22.37 2.11 8.69
N GLY A 14 23.00 0.94 8.53
CA GLY A 14 24.44 0.78 8.75
C GLY A 14 24.90 0.84 10.21
N ILE A 15 23.99 0.69 11.18
CA ILE A 15 24.32 0.76 12.61
C ILE A 15 24.81 -0.60 13.09
N SER A 16 25.96 -0.64 13.76
CA SER A 16 26.55 -1.90 14.29
C SER A 16 26.36 -2.09 15.80
N LEU A 17 26.14 -1.00 16.55
CA LEU A 17 26.07 -1.03 18.01
C LEU A 17 24.65 -0.71 18.49
N LEU A 18 24.09 -1.59 19.32
CA LEU A 18 22.78 -1.34 19.95
C LEU A 18 22.82 -0.11 20.86
N SER A 19 23.93 0.13 21.55
CA SER A 19 24.11 1.32 22.39
C SER A 19 23.96 2.63 21.61
N SER A 20 24.38 2.66 20.34
CA SER A 20 24.18 3.82 19.45
C SER A 20 22.76 3.92 18.91
N TYR A 21 22.05 2.79 18.81
CA TYR A 21 20.65 2.76 18.36
C TYR A 21 19.68 3.19 19.46
N CYS A 22 19.98 2.84 20.72
CA CYS A 22 19.18 3.20 21.88
C CYS A 22 19.02 4.72 21.98
N GLY A 23 17.76 5.19 21.99
CA GLY A 23 17.44 6.62 22.11
C GLY A 23 17.65 7.44 20.83
N ALA A 24 18.20 6.87 19.76
CA ALA A 24 18.46 7.59 18.51
C ALA A 24 17.19 7.88 17.68
N GLN A 25 16.05 7.29 18.04
CA GLN A 25 14.75 7.50 17.38
C GLN A 25 14.80 7.26 15.85
N ILE A 26 15.39 6.15 15.43
CA ILE A 26 15.53 5.77 14.01
C ILE A 26 14.19 5.23 13.47
N PHE A 27 13.21 6.11 13.36
CA PHE A 27 11.89 5.86 12.79
C PHE A 27 11.27 7.18 12.30
N GLU A 28 10.18 7.10 11.54
CA GLU A 28 9.36 8.25 11.16
C GLU A 28 7.91 7.97 11.58
N ILE A 29 7.24 8.98 12.10
CA ILE A 29 5.88 8.87 12.63
C ILE A 29 4.88 9.32 11.59
N TYR A 30 3.93 8.44 11.29
CA TYR A 30 2.77 8.73 10.44
C TYR A 30 1.49 8.56 11.26
N GLY A 31 0.66 9.60 11.34
CA GLY A 31 -0.68 9.51 11.94
C GLY A 31 -0.76 9.73 13.45
N LEU A 32 0.28 10.28 14.10
CA LEU A 32 0.18 10.78 15.48
C LEU A 32 0.20 12.31 15.49
N GLY A 33 -0.63 12.91 16.34
CA GLY A 33 -0.68 14.36 16.54
C GLY A 33 0.57 14.88 17.25
N GLN A 34 0.90 16.15 17.02
CA GLN A 34 2.11 16.78 17.56
C GLN A 34 2.18 16.71 19.10
N GLU A 35 1.04 16.82 19.79
CA GLU A 35 0.95 16.65 21.25
C GLU A 35 1.53 15.30 21.73
N VAL A 36 1.24 14.21 21.02
CA VAL A 36 1.75 12.87 21.35
C VAL A 36 3.25 12.80 21.06
N VAL A 37 3.68 13.36 19.93
CA VAL A 37 5.08 13.37 19.50
C VAL A 37 5.93 14.15 20.50
N ASP A 38 5.51 15.34 20.90
CA ASP A 38 6.25 16.20 21.83
C ASP A 38 6.38 15.55 23.22
N LEU A 39 5.34 14.84 23.67
CA LEU A 39 5.34 14.19 24.98
C LEU A 39 6.19 12.91 25.00
N ALA A 40 6.05 12.04 23.99
CA ALA A 40 6.57 10.66 24.04
C ALA A 40 7.73 10.38 23.07
N PHE A 41 7.87 11.18 22.01
CA PHE A 41 8.83 10.96 20.92
C PHE A 41 9.52 12.28 20.50
N CYS A 42 9.81 13.14 21.49
CA CYS A 42 10.34 14.48 21.26
C CYS A 42 11.56 14.45 20.32
N GLY A 43 11.49 15.23 19.24
CA GLY A 43 12.53 15.30 18.20
C GLY A 43 12.28 14.38 16.99
N SER A 44 11.31 13.47 17.04
CA SER A 44 10.94 12.62 15.91
C SER A 44 10.17 13.37 14.83
N VAL A 45 10.35 12.96 13.56
CA VAL A 45 9.62 13.54 12.42
C VAL A 45 8.19 13.01 12.38
N SER A 46 7.21 13.92 12.31
CA SER A 46 5.82 13.60 11.97
C SER A 46 5.21 14.67 11.07
N LYS A 47 5.17 14.43 9.76
CA LYS A 47 4.69 15.42 8.78
C LYS A 47 3.18 15.37 8.57
N ILE A 48 2.61 14.19 8.78
CA ILE A 48 1.19 13.91 8.61
C ILE A 48 0.71 13.64 10.02
N GLY A 49 0.28 14.70 10.70
CA GLY A 49 -0.25 14.61 12.06
C GLY A 49 -1.43 13.63 12.13
N GLY A 50 -2.00 13.45 13.32
CA GLY A 50 -3.12 12.53 13.48
C GLY A 50 -3.57 12.44 14.92
N LEU A 51 -3.60 11.20 15.43
CA LEU A 51 -4.24 10.85 16.69
C LEU A 51 -3.71 11.68 17.87
N THR A 52 -4.66 12.21 18.65
CA THR A 52 -4.42 12.85 19.95
C THR A 52 -4.26 11.81 21.06
N LEU A 53 -3.79 12.23 22.24
CA LEU A 53 -3.73 11.36 23.42
C LEU A 53 -5.11 10.79 23.80
N ASN A 54 -6.16 11.59 23.65
CA ASN A 54 -7.54 11.16 23.93
C ASN A 54 -8.01 10.07 22.95
N GLU A 55 -7.69 10.20 21.67
CA GLU A 55 -8.07 9.20 20.66
C GLU A 55 -7.30 7.90 20.85
N LEU A 56 -5.99 7.96 21.14
CA LEU A 56 -5.19 6.79 21.51
C LEU A 56 -5.76 6.08 22.75
N GLY A 57 -6.18 6.86 23.76
CA GLY A 57 -6.83 6.33 24.96
C GLY A 57 -8.14 5.61 24.63
N ARG A 58 -8.99 6.18 23.77
CA ARG A 58 -10.24 5.55 23.33
C ARG A 58 -10.00 4.27 22.53
N GLU A 59 -9.04 4.27 21.61
CA GLU A 59 -8.69 3.10 20.82
C GLU A 59 -8.18 1.97 21.72
N THR A 60 -7.28 2.28 22.65
CA THR A 60 -6.78 1.33 23.65
C THR A 60 -7.92 0.76 24.51
N LEU A 61 -8.84 1.61 24.97
CA LEU A 61 -10.01 1.19 25.74
C LEU A 61 -10.93 0.28 24.92
N SER A 62 -11.07 0.50 23.60
CA SER A 62 -11.90 -0.35 22.75
C SER A 62 -11.43 -1.81 22.74
N PHE A 63 -10.11 -2.04 22.74
CA PHE A 63 -9.54 -3.39 22.87
C PHE A 63 -9.77 -3.97 24.25
N TRP A 64 -9.62 -3.15 25.29
CA TRP A 64 -9.89 -3.57 26.67
C TRP A 64 -11.36 -4.01 26.83
N VAL A 65 -12.32 -3.21 26.40
CA VAL A 65 -13.76 -3.55 26.48
C VAL A 65 -14.04 -4.87 25.77
N ARG A 66 -13.51 -5.07 24.55
CA ARG A 66 -13.68 -6.31 23.79
C ARG A 66 -13.08 -7.55 24.47
N ALA A 67 -12.03 -7.37 25.25
CA ALA A 67 -11.33 -8.46 25.94
C ALA A 67 -11.93 -8.80 27.32
N PHE A 68 -12.69 -7.89 27.92
CA PHE A 68 -13.20 -8.04 29.30
C PHE A 68 -14.72 -7.88 29.43
N SER A 69 -15.47 -7.70 28.34
CA SER A 69 -16.94 -7.71 28.35
C SER A 69 -17.52 -9.11 28.60
N GLU A 70 -18.77 -9.20 29.07
CA GLU A 70 -19.46 -10.49 29.23
C GLU A 70 -19.55 -11.28 27.91
N ASP A 71 -19.62 -10.58 26.78
CA ASP A 71 -19.62 -11.14 25.42
C ASP A 71 -18.21 -11.39 24.84
N THR A 72 -17.18 -11.49 25.68
CA THR A 72 -15.79 -11.70 25.21
C THR A 72 -15.68 -12.97 24.36
N ALA A 73 -15.12 -12.81 23.16
CA ALA A 73 -14.92 -13.92 22.24
C ALA A 73 -13.98 -14.99 22.83
N LYS A 74 -14.34 -16.27 22.66
CA LYS A 74 -13.54 -17.41 23.16
C LYS A 74 -12.20 -17.60 22.43
N ARG A 75 -11.97 -16.86 21.34
CA ARG A 75 -10.77 -16.94 20.49
C ARG A 75 -10.38 -15.55 20.05
N LEU A 76 -9.09 -15.36 19.81
CA LEU A 76 -8.59 -14.14 19.19
C LEU A 76 -9.22 -13.95 17.81
N GLU A 77 -9.69 -12.74 17.57
CA GLU A 77 -10.21 -12.34 16.28
C GLU A 77 -9.09 -12.27 15.25
N ASN A 78 -9.36 -12.78 14.05
CA ASN A 78 -8.41 -12.72 12.95
C ASN A 78 -8.83 -11.63 11.98
N PHE A 79 -8.22 -10.45 12.13
CA PHE A 79 -8.48 -9.31 11.26
C PHE A 79 -7.93 -9.46 9.84
N GLY A 80 -7.13 -10.49 9.53
CA GLY A 80 -6.61 -10.67 8.17
C GLY A 80 -5.56 -9.64 7.75
N PHE A 81 -4.78 -9.09 8.68
CA PHE A 81 -3.73 -8.10 8.34
C PHE A 81 -2.67 -8.60 7.35
N ILE A 82 -2.37 -9.90 7.34
CA ILE A 82 -1.37 -10.50 6.44
C ILE A 82 -1.98 -11.00 5.13
N GLN A 83 -3.23 -11.45 5.15
CA GLN A 83 -3.91 -12.03 4.00
C GLN A 83 -5.38 -11.60 3.99
N SER A 84 -5.85 -11.15 2.83
CA SER A 84 -7.25 -10.79 2.60
C SER A 84 -8.19 -11.92 3.04
N ARG A 85 -9.19 -11.57 3.86
CA ARG A 85 -10.21 -12.48 4.36
C ARG A 85 -11.60 -11.83 4.30
N PRO A 86 -12.67 -12.60 4.06
CA PRO A 86 -14.02 -12.11 4.21
C PRO A 86 -14.23 -11.57 5.64
N GLY A 87 -14.70 -10.32 5.76
CA GLY A 87 -14.95 -9.66 7.06
C GLY A 87 -13.69 -9.20 7.81
N GLY A 88 -12.50 -9.29 7.22
CA GLY A 88 -11.27 -8.73 7.79
C GLY A 88 -10.98 -7.31 7.30
N GLU A 89 -9.77 -6.86 7.58
CA GLU A 89 -9.19 -5.61 7.11
C GLU A 89 -9.25 -5.51 5.58
N PHE A 90 -9.38 -4.30 5.05
CA PHE A 90 -9.42 -4.08 3.61
C PHE A 90 -8.04 -4.30 2.97
N HIS A 91 -8.00 -5.03 1.85
CA HIS A 91 -6.81 -5.19 1.01
C HIS A 91 -7.07 -4.60 -0.37
N ALA A 92 -6.23 -3.65 -0.79
CA ALA A 92 -6.30 -3.08 -2.14
C ALA A 92 -6.15 -4.15 -3.23
N ASN A 93 -5.27 -5.13 -2.98
CA ASN A 93 -5.15 -6.33 -3.80
C ASN A 93 -5.90 -7.49 -3.14
N ASN A 94 -7.12 -7.73 -3.59
CA ASN A 94 -7.95 -8.83 -3.10
C ASN A 94 -8.43 -9.72 -4.26
N PRO A 95 -8.88 -10.97 -3.98
CA PRO A 95 -9.28 -11.91 -5.01
C PRO A 95 -10.42 -11.44 -5.93
N GLU A 96 -11.34 -10.61 -5.43
CA GLU A 96 -12.46 -10.08 -6.21
C GLU A 96 -11.98 -9.04 -7.21
N MET A 97 -11.19 -8.06 -6.74
CA MET A 97 -10.54 -7.05 -7.57
C MET A 97 -9.76 -7.69 -8.73
N SER A 98 -8.93 -8.70 -8.44
CA SER A 98 -8.15 -9.40 -9.47
C SER A 98 -9.03 -10.11 -10.49
N LYS A 99 -10.11 -10.78 -10.06
CA LYS A 99 -11.05 -11.46 -10.97
C LYS A 99 -11.74 -10.48 -11.92
N LEU A 100 -12.21 -9.34 -11.40
CA LEU A 100 -12.86 -8.30 -12.20
C LEU A 100 -11.91 -7.72 -13.25
N LEU A 101 -10.67 -7.40 -12.86
CA LEU A 101 -9.66 -6.89 -13.77
C LEU A 101 -9.29 -7.91 -14.86
N HIS A 102 -9.06 -9.17 -14.49
CA HIS A 102 -8.76 -10.23 -15.45
C HIS A 102 -9.90 -10.47 -16.44
N LYS A 103 -11.16 -10.40 -15.98
CA LYS A 103 -12.33 -10.50 -16.86
C LYS A 103 -12.36 -9.36 -17.86
N ALA A 104 -12.19 -8.11 -17.40
CA ALA A 104 -12.18 -6.93 -18.25
C ALA A 104 -11.11 -7.00 -19.36
N ILE A 105 -9.88 -7.40 -18.99
CA ILE A 105 -8.77 -7.52 -19.94
C ILE A 105 -8.98 -8.67 -20.92
N ARG A 106 -9.45 -9.84 -20.46
CA ARG A 106 -9.65 -11.03 -21.30
C ARG A 106 -10.77 -10.83 -22.31
N GLU A 107 -11.88 -10.22 -21.89
CA GLU A 107 -13.05 -9.98 -22.73
C GLU A 107 -12.92 -8.71 -23.58
N LYS A 108 -11.94 -7.83 -23.27
CA LYS A 108 -11.80 -6.49 -23.87
C LYS A 108 -13.10 -5.69 -23.79
N SER A 109 -13.79 -5.78 -22.65
CA SER A 109 -15.13 -5.24 -22.45
C SER A 109 -15.10 -4.01 -21.56
N ASP A 110 -15.52 -2.87 -22.11
CA ASP A 110 -15.65 -1.61 -21.38
C ASP A 110 -16.65 -1.72 -20.22
N ASN A 111 -17.71 -2.52 -20.40
CA ASN A 111 -18.67 -2.78 -19.34
C ASN A 111 -18.02 -3.54 -18.17
N ALA A 112 -17.23 -4.58 -18.46
CA ALA A 112 -16.50 -5.31 -17.43
C ALA A 112 -15.46 -4.42 -16.73
N TYR A 113 -14.80 -3.52 -17.48
CA TYR A 113 -13.85 -2.55 -16.90
C TYR A 113 -14.56 -1.50 -16.03
N THR A 114 -15.76 -1.06 -16.42
CA THR A 114 -16.59 -0.15 -15.62
C THR A 114 -16.96 -0.78 -14.28
N ILE A 115 -17.32 -2.06 -14.26
CA ILE A 115 -17.61 -2.80 -13.02
C ILE A 115 -16.38 -2.86 -12.11
N TYR A 116 -15.20 -3.10 -12.69
CA TYR A 116 -13.93 -3.05 -11.94
C TYR A 116 -13.66 -1.65 -11.34
N GLN A 117 -13.88 -0.58 -12.11
CA GLN A 117 -13.73 0.80 -11.62
C GLN A 117 -14.71 1.13 -10.50
N GLN A 118 -15.96 0.68 -10.59
CA GLN A 118 -16.96 0.86 -9.54
C GLN A 118 -16.55 0.15 -8.24
N HIS A 119 -16.02 -1.08 -8.33
CA HIS A 119 -15.48 -1.81 -7.19
C HIS A 119 -14.30 -1.05 -6.52
N LEU A 120 -13.43 -0.44 -7.33
CA LEU A 120 -12.34 0.39 -6.78
C LEU A 120 -12.83 1.73 -6.20
N ALA A 121 -13.92 2.29 -6.70
CA ALA A 121 -14.45 3.57 -6.23
C ALA A 121 -15.24 3.44 -4.91
N SER A 122 -15.83 2.28 -4.64
CA SER A 122 -16.61 2.03 -3.40
C SER A 122 -15.77 1.61 -2.20
N ARG A 123 -14.44 1.50 -2.35
CA ARG A 123 -13.54 1.07 -1.29
C ARG A 123 -13.34 2.14 -0.21
N PRO A 124 -12.98 1.75 1.03
CA PRO A 124 -12.59 2.71 2.05
C PRO A 124 -11.29 3.44 1.69
N VAL A 125 -11.06 4.58 2.35
CA VAL A 125 -9.76 5.25 2.35
C VAL A 125 -8.70 4.25 2.82
N ASN A 126 -7.65 4.06 2.01
CA ASN A 126 -6.61 3.06 2.27
C ASN A 126 -5.19 3.64 2.12
N VAL A 127 -5.03 4.67 1.30
CA VAL A 127 -3.75 5.36 1.07
C VAL A 127 -3.94 6.87 1.09
N LEU A 128 -2.87 7.61 1.37
CA LEU A 128 -2.93 9.08 1.51
C LEU A 128 -3.55 9.81 0.30
N ARG A 129 -3.29 9.31 -0.91
CA ARG A 129 -3.85 9.88 -2.15
C ARG A 129 -5.38 9.77 -2.25
N ASP A 130 -6.01 8.92 -1.45
CA ASP A 130 -7.48 8.81 -1.38
C ASP A 130 -8.11 10.00 -0.65
N LEU A 131 -7.32 10.73 0.15
CA LEU A 131 -7.74 11.92 0.88
C LEU A 131 -7.56 13.20 0.07
N VAL A 132 -7.11 13.11 -1.18
CA VAL A 132 -6.83 14.26 -2.04
C VAL A 132 -7.82 14.29 -3.20
N GLU A 133 -8.42 15.46 -3.42
CA GLU A 133 -9.31 15.72 -4.56
C GLU A 133 -8.60 16.64 -5.57
N LEU A 134 -8.65 16.29 -6.85
CA LEU A 134 -8.14 17.13 -7.93
C LEU A 134 -9.20 18.19 -8.27
N LYS A 135 -8.93 19.46 -7.93
CA LYS A 135 -9.75 20.61 -8.32
C LYS A 135 -9.06 21.44 -9.39
N SER A 136 -9.83 21.91 -10.37
CA SER A 136 -9.32 22.70 -11.50
C SER A 136 -10.34 23.74 -11.93
N GLU A 137 -9.89 25.00 -12.03
CA GLU A 137 -10.68 26.11 -12.58
C GLU A 137 -10.68 26.14 -14.12
N ARG A 138 -9.94 25.23 -14.77
CA ARG A 138 -9.88 25.14 -16.23
C ARG A 138 -11.16 24.50 -16.77
N THR A 139 -11.67 25.07 -17.87
CA THR A 139 -12.80 24.48 -18.60
C THR A 139 -12.44 23.09 -19.13
N PRO A 140 -13.33 22.08 -19.00
CA PRO A 140 -13.12 20.77 -19.58
C PRO A 140 -12.83 20.84 -21.08
N ILE A 141 -11.90 20.01 -21.54
CA ILE A 141 -11.56 19.87 -22.96
C ILE A 141 -12.11 18.56 -23.52
N PRO A 142 -12.44 18.48 -24.82
CA PRO A 142 -12.77 17.21 -25.47
C PRO A 142 -11.62 16.20 -25.35
N ILE A 143 -11.94 14.92 -25.16
CA ILE A 143 -10.94 13.85 -25.01
C ILE A 143 -9.97 13.76 -26.19
N GLY A 144 -10.41 14.11 -27.40
CA GLY A 144 -9.55 14.13 -28.60
C GLY A 144 -8.47 15.24 -28.59
N LYS A 145 -8.51 16.17 -27.63
CA LYS A 145 -7.43 17.15 -27.39
C LYS A 145 -6.43 16.69 -26.33
N VAL A 146 -6.70 15.58 -25.64
CA VAL A 146 -5.78 14.97 -24.68
C VAL A 146 -4.71 14.20 -25.45
N GLU A 147 -3.52 14.12 -24.87
CA GLU A 147 -2.43 13.29 -25.38
C GLU A 147 -2.91 11.85 -25.66
N PRO A 148 -2.55 11.25 -26.81
CA PRO A 148 -3.01 9.91 -27.17
C PRO A 148 -2.44 8.85 -26.21
N ALA A 149 -3.21 7.79 -25.99
CA ALA A 149 -2.82 6.69 -25.11
C ALA A 149 -1.46 6.08 -25.51
N THR A 150 -1.15 6.00 -26.81
CA THR A 150 0.12 5.49 -27.33
C THR A 150 1.34 6.29 -26.86
N SER A 151 1.21 7.60 -26.60
CA SER A 151 2.30 8.41 -26.06
C SER A 151 2.32 8.38 -24.52
N ILE A 152 1.15 8.26 -23.88
CA ILE A 152 1.05 8.12 -22.42
C ILE A 152 1.78 6.85 -21.94
N VAL A 153 1.56 5.71 -22.62
CA VAL A 153 2.12 4.40 -22.19
C VAL A 153 3.64 4.31 -22.30
N GLU A 154 4.31 5.16 -23.09
CA GLU A 154 5.78 5.22 -23.16
C GLU A 154 6.40 5.65 -21.83
N ARG A 155 5.61 6.31 -20.96
CA ARG A 155 6.02 6.69 -19.60
C ARG A 155 5.90 5.54 -18.62
N PHE A 156 5.22 4.45 -18.98
CA PHE A 156 5.03 3.31 -18.09
C PHE A 156 6.27 2.42 -18.06
N CYS A 157 6.62 2.02 -16.85
CA CYS A 157 7.69 1.07 -16.59
C CYS A 157 7.15 -0.01 -15.67
N THR A 158 7.35 -1.27 -16.01
CA THR A 158 7.11 -2.36 -15.05
C THR A 158 8.30 -2.45 -14.10
N GLY A 159 8.02 -2.57 -12.81
CA GLY A 159 9.08 -2.76 -11.81
C GLY A 159 9.92 -4.01 -12.08
N GLY A 160 11.16 -4.02 -11.59
CA GLY A 160 12.05 -5.18 -11.70
C GLY A 160 11.53 -6.34 -10.87
N MET A 161 11.16 -7.43 -11.53
CA MET A 161 10.74 -8.68 -10.90
C MET A 161 11.67 -9.79 -11.37
N SER A 162 12.51 -10.28 -10.45
CA SER A 162 13.61 -11.20 -10.78
C SER A 162 13.13 -12.51 -11.38
N LEU A 163 13.83 -12.99 -12.41
CA LEU A 163 13.71 -14.36 -12.89
C LEU A 163 14.02 -15.33 -11.73
N GLY A 164 13.07 -16.23 -11.41
CA GLY A 164 13.14 -17.10 -10.23
C GLY A 164 12.22 -16.67 -9.08
N ALA A 165 11.91 -15.37 -8.95
CA ALA A 165 10.78 -14.92 -8.14
C ALA A 165 9.45 -15.05 -8.91
N ILE A 166 9.51 -14.83 -10.22
CA ILE A 166 8.42 -15.11 -11.16
C ILE A 166 8.86 -16.15 -12.19
N SER A 167 7.89 -16.79 -12.84
CA SER A 167 8.16 -17.74 -13.91
C SER A 167 8.75 -17.04 -15.14
N ARG A 168 9.51 -17.78 -15.95
CA ARG A 168 10.06 -17.28 -17.22
C ARG A 168 8.97 -16.77 -18.14
N GLU A 169 7.86 -17.49 -18.23
CA GLU A 169 6.72 -17.13 -19.07
C GLU A 169 6.12 -15.78 -18.64
N THR A 170 6.07 -15.52 -17.33
CA THR A 170 5.57 -14.24 -16.81
C THR A 170 6.55 -13.11 -17.12
N HIS A 171 7.85 -13.35 -16.91
CA HIS A 171 8.91 -12.38 -17.15
C HIS A 171 8.97 -11.96 -18.62
N GLU A 172 9.04 -12.94 -19.52
CA GLU A 172 9.08 -12.72 -20.97
C GLU A 172 7.78 -12.07 -21.48
N ALA A 173 6.60 -12.48 -20.98
CA ALA A 173 5.34 -11.88 -21.38
C ALA A 173 5.27 -10.38 -21.05
N ILE A 174 5.80 -9.98 -19.90
CA ILE A 174 5.89 -8.56 -19.51
C ILE A 174 6.85 -7.81 -20.42
N ALA A 175 8.05 -8.34 -20.67
CA ALA A 175 9.03 -7.72 -21.55
C ALA A 175 8.49 -7.54 -22.98
N ILE A 176 7.89 -8.59 -23.54
CA ILE A 176 7.25 -8.54 -24.87
C ILE A 176 6.13 -7.49 -24.90
N ALA A 177 5.29 -7.43 -23.87
CA ALA A 177 4.18 -6.47 -23.80
C ALA A 177 4.69 -5.01 -23.75
N MET A 178 5.67 -4.72 -22.89
CA MET A 178 6.23 -3.37 -22.74
C MET A 178 6.95 -2.91 -24.00
N ASN A 179 7.73 -3.78 -24.64
CA ASN A 179 8.40 -3.48 -25.90
C ASN A 179 7.39 -3.19 -27.04
N ARG A 180 6.25 -3.91 -27.08
CA ARG A 180 5.20 -3.68 -28.09
C ARG A 180 4.51 -2.32 -27.95
N ILE A 181 4.39 -1.80 -26.73
CA ILE A 181 3.73 -0.51 -26.47
C ILE A 181 4.71 0.67 -26.35
N GLY A 182 6.01 0.45 -26.58
CA GLY A 182 7.05 1.48 -26.42
C GLY A 182 7.34 1.86 -24.96
N GLY A 183 6.84 1.09 -24.00
CA GLY A 183 7.14 1.25 -22.58
C GLY A 183 8.45 0.53 -22.20
N LYS A 184 8.72 0.43 -20.90
CA LYS A 184 9.97 -0.16 -20.38
C LYS A 184 9.68 -1.33 -19.46
N SER A 185 10.43 -2.43 -19.61
CA SER A 185 10.50 -3.52 -18.64
C SER A 185 11.85 -3.50 -17.90
N ASN A 186 11.95 -4.25 -16.81
CA ASN A 186 13.15 -4.33 -15.99
C ASN A 186 13.38 -5.80 -15.60
N SER A 187 14.59 -6.32 -15.84
CA SER A 187 14.96 -7.71 -15.61
C SER A 187 14.97 -8.11 -14.13
N GLY A 188 15.05 -7.14 -13.21
CA GLY A 188 15.18 -7.37 -11.78
C GLY A 188 16.62 -7.71 -11.37
N GLU A 189 16.77 -8.39 -10.24
CA GLU A 189 18.09 -8.73 -9.68
C GLU A 189 18.56 -10.14 -10.10
N GLY A 190 17.70 -10.92 -10.78
CA GLY A 190 17.91 -12.34 -11.08
C GLY A 190 18.67 -12.64 -12.38
N GLY A 191 19.17 -11.63 -13.07
CA GLY A 191 19.65 -11.77 -14.45
C GLY A 191 18.49 -11.73 -15.47
N GLU A 192 18.80 -12.04 -16.72
CA GLU A 192 17.87 -12.03 -17.86
C GLU A 192 18.02 -13.30 -18.71
#